data_AF-A0A8X6IM26-F1
#
_entry.id   AF-A0A8X6IM26-F1
#
_cell.length_a   1.000
_cell.length_b   1.000
_cell.length_c   1.000
_cell.angle_alpha   90.00
_cell.angle_beta   90.00
_cell.angle_gamma   90.00
#
_symmetry.space_group_name_H-M   'P 1'
#
loop_
_entity.id
_entity.type
_entity.pdbx_description
1 polymer ?
#
loop_
_entity_poly.entity_id
_entity_poly.type
_entity_poly.pdbx_seq_one_letter_code
_entity_poly.pdbx_strand_id
1 'polypeptide(L)'
;MIIDYFWPELEYMGLNSMWFQQDGATSHTAHVAIDLLKNKFDEPVISRNGPVDWPPQELEANIEREIAAVSAEMCGRVMENWVQRIDRCKRARGGHMSEVEFHS
;
A
#
# COMPACT_ATOMS: atom_id res chain seq x y z
N MET A 1 -3.18 -0.86 -15.12
CA MET A 1 -3.47 -0.51 -13.70
C MET A 1 -3.18 0.96 -13.41
N ILE A 2 -1.94 1.46 -13.57
CA ILE A 2 -1.67 2.90 -13.38
C ILE A 2 -2.32 3.74 -14.48
N ILE A 3 -2.08 3.38 -15.74
CA ILE A 3 -2.59 4.11 -16.92
C ILE A 3 -4.10 3.87 -17.10
N ASP A 4 -4.54 2.61 -17.02
CA ASP A 4 -5.91 2.23 -17.42
C ASP A 4 -6.96 2.35 -16.31
N TYR A 5 -6.56 2.69 -15.08
CA TYR A 5 -7.46 2.75 -13.94
C TYR A 5 -7.10 3.90 -13.00
N PHE A 6 -5.89 3.91 -12.44
CA PHE A 6 -5.52 4.88 -11.40
C PHE A 6 -5.56 6.35 -11.88
N TRP A 7 -4.98 6.65 -13.05
CA TRP A 7 -5.02 8.02 -13.61
C TRP A 7 -6.44 8.51 -13.92
N PRO A 8 -7.27 7.75 -14.68
CA PRO A 8 -8.65 8.15 -14.94
C PRO A 8 -9.47 8.44 -13.67
N GLU A 9 -9.29 7.65 -12.61
CA GLU A 9 -9.99 7.86 -11.33
C GLU A 9 -9.56 9.15 -10.63
N LEU A 10 -8.26 9.48 -10.61
CA LEU A 10 -7.77 10.72 -10.01
C LEU A 10 -8.27 11.97 -10.77
N GLU A 11 -8.28 11.89 -12.10
CA GLU A 11 -8.83 12.95 -12.97
C GLU A 11 -10.33 13.14 -12.73
N TYR A 12 -11.09 12.05 -12.61
CA TYR A 12 -12.51 12.08 -12.25
C TYR A 12 -12.75 12.74 -10.89
N MET A 13 -11.89 12.46 -9.92
CA MET A 13 -11.93 13.09 -8.58
C MET A 13 -11.41 14.54 -8.55
N GLY A 14 -10.90 15.06 -9.66
CA GLY A 14 -10.38 16.43 -9.77
C GLY A 14 -9.07 16.66 -9.01
N LEU A 15 -8.32 15.60 -8.70
CA LEU A 15 -7.09 15.65 -7.91
C LEU A 15 -5.87 15.95 -8.78
N ASN A 16 -5.83 17.14 -9.38
CA ASN A 16 -4.82 17.52 -10.38
C ASN A 16 -3.46 17.94 -9.80
N SER A 17 -3.33 18.04 -8.47
CA SER A 17 -2.09 18.44 -7.81
C SER A 17 -1.87 17.58 -6.56
N MET A 18 -1.28 16.41 -6.76
CA MET A 18 -1.00 15.44 -5.70
C MET A 18 0.43 14.90 -5.82
N TRP A 19 1.03 14.60 -4.66
CA TRP A 19 2.28 13.83 -4.60
C TRP A 19 1.95 12.36 -4.41
N PHE A 20 2.53 11.48 -5.25
CA PHE A 20 2.38 10.03 -5.11
C PHE A 20 3.65 9.44 -4.49
N GLN A 21 3.50 8.72 -3.37
CA GLN A 21 4.60 8.05 -2.68
C GLN A 21 4.36 6.54 -2.65
N GLN A 22 5.34 5.76 -3.12
CA GLN A 22 5.43 4.31 -2.94
C GLN A 22 6.80 3.97 -2.33
N ASP A 23 6.92 2.77 -1.77
CA ASP A 23 8.19 2.25 -1.30
C ASP A 23 9.03 1.66 -2.45
N GLY A 24 10.29 1.35 -2.18
CA GLY A 24 11.24 0.87 -3.18
C GLY A 24 11.18 -0.64 -3.46
N ALA A 25 10.05 -1.31 -3.23
CA ALA A 25 9.99 -2.77 -3.24
C ALA A 25 10.13 -3.38 -4.65
N THR A 26 11.00 -4.38 -4.78
CA THR A 26 11.32 -5.07 -6.06
C THR A 26 10.14 -5.87 -6.62
N SER A 27 9.13 -6.18 -5.80
CA SER A 27 7.93 -6.96 -6.17
C SER A 27 7.07 -6.33 -7.28
N HIS A 28 7.28 -5.06 -7.61
CA HIS A 28 6.42 -4.32 -8.54
C HIS A 28 6.78 -4.48 -10.04
N THR A 29 7.81 -5.25 -10.41
CA THR A 29 8.26 -5.30 -11.83
C THR A 29 8.76 -6.64 -12.39
N ALA A 30 8.60 -7.79 -11.72
CA ALA A 30 9.20 -9.04 -12.21
C ALA A 30 8.19 -10.17 -12.49
N HIS A 31 7.88 -10.41 -13.78
CA HIS A 31 7.35 -11.72 -14.23
C HIS A 31 8.25 -12.88 -13.76
N VAL A 32 9.55 -12.63 -13.69
CA VAL A 32 10.58 -13.53 -13.16
C VAL A 32 10.31 -13.96 -11.71
N ALA A 33 9.71 -13.10 -10.87
CA ALA A 33 9.41 -13.45 -9.48
C ALA A 33 8.26 -14.46 -9.37
N ILE A 34 7.23 -14.32 -10.21
CA ILE A 34 6.09 -15.24 -10.23
C ILE A 34 6.52 -16.61 -10.78
N ASP A 35 7.35 -16.64 -11.83
CA ASP A 35 7.87 -17.90 -12.40
C ASP A 35 8.83 -18.63 -11.45
N LEU A 36 9.62 -17.91 -10.65
CA LEU A 36 10.44 -18.48 -9.58
C LEU A 36 9.59 -19.11 -8.47
N LEU A 37 8.52 -18.43 -8.04
CA LEU A 37 7.62 -18.93 -7.01
C LEU A 37 6.86 -20.18 -7.49
N LYS A 38 6.37 -20.19 -8.73
CA LYS A 38 5.70 -21.35 -9.33
C LYS A 38 6.59 -22.59 -9.40
N ASN A 39 7.85 -22.45 -9.85
CA ASN A 39 8.81 -23.55 -9.93
C ASN A 39 9.28 -24.06 -8.55
N LYS A 40 9.27 -23.21 -7.52
CA LYS A 40 9.77 -23.58 -6.19
C LYS A 40 8.73 -24.32 -5.35
N PHE A 41 7.45 -24.04 -5.56
CA PHE A 41 6.39 -24.51 -4.67
C PHE A 41 5.52 -25.64 -5.25
N ASP A 42 5.72 -26.05 -6.50
CA ASP A 42 4.94 -27.13 -7.16
C ASP A 42 3.41 -26.86 -7.13
N GLU A 43 2.99 -25.68 -7.63
CA GLU A 43 1.58 -25.23 -7.87
C GLU A 43 0.85 -24.33 -6.83
N PRO A 44 0.94 -24.44 -5.49
CA PRO A 44 0.19 -23.61 -4.55
C PRO A 44 0.82 -22.23 -4.38
N VAL A 45 0.63 -21.36 -5.38
CA VAL A 45 0.95 -19.93 -5.30
C VAL A 45 -0.35 -19.13 -5.21
N ILE A 46 -0.56 -18.46 -4.07
CA ILE A 46 -1.68 -17.52 -3.87
C ILE A 46 -1.29 -16.19 -4.51
N SER A 47 -1.94 -15.85 -5.62
CA SER A 47 -1.70 -14.63 -6.39
C SER A 47 -2.95 -14.26 -7.17
N ARG A 48 -3.07 -12.99 -7.58
CA ARG A 48 -4.02 -12.58 -8.62
C ARG A 48 -3.80 -13.45 -9.87
N ASN A 49 -4.86 -14.12 -10.36
CA ASN A 49 -4.84 -15.13 -11.44
C ASN A 49 -4.13 -16.47 -11.12
N GLY A 50 -4.00 -16.84 -9.85
CA GLY A 50 -3.53 -18.16 -9.42
C GLY A 50 -4.59 -19.26 -9.55
N PRO A 51 -4.26 -20.52 -9.22
CA PRO A 51 -5.22 -21.64 -9.23
C PRO A 51 -6.31 -21.52 -8.15
N VAL A 52 -6.14 -20.61 -7.19
CA VAL A 52 -7.12 -20.22 -6.18
C VAL A 52 -7.57 -18.80 -6.51
N ASP A 53 -8.90 -18.59 -6.55
CA ASP A 53 -9.50 -17.27 -6.72
C ASP A 53 -9.13 -16.40 -5.50
N TRP A 54 -8.32 -15.36 -5.73
CA TRP A 54 -7.75 -14.52 -4.68
C TRP A 54 -7.89 -13.03 -5.05
N PRO A 55 -8.32 -12.18 -4.10
CA PRO A 55 -8.68 -12.52 -2.71
C PRO A 55 -10.05 -13.24 -2.61
N PRO A 56 -10.29 -14.04 -1.55
CA PRO A 56 -11.62 -14.52 -1.24
C PRO A 56 -12.60 -13.35 -1.11
N GLN A 57 -13.83 -13.52 -1.61
CA GLN A 57 -14.87 -12.47 -1.57
C GLN A 57 -15.09 -11.92 -0.16
N GLU A 58 -15.00 -12.77 0.87
CA GLU A 58 -15.10 -12.34 2.27
C GLU A 58 -13.92 -11.45 2.70
N LEU A 59 -12.70 -11.77 2.25
CA LEU A 59 -11.52 -10.94 2.53
C LEU A 59 -11.62 -9.60 1.80
N GLU A 60 -12.04 -9.59 0.54
CA GLU A 60 -12.29 -8.37 -0.23
C GLU A 60 -13.32 -7.48 0.47
N ALA A 61 -14.50 -8.02 0.82
CA ALA A 61 -15.54 -7.29 1.52
C ALA A 61 -15.11 -6.77 2.89
N ASN A 62 -14.29 -7.54 3.63
CA ASN A 62 -13.73 -7.08 4.90
C ASN A 62 -12.76 -5.91 4.68
N ILE A 63 -11.88 -5.98 3.68
CA ILE A 63 -10.95 -4.88 3.36
C ILE A 63 -11.73 -3.62 2.98
N GLU A 64 -12.75 -3.73 2.13
CA GLU A 64 -13.60 -2.61 1.75
C GLU A 64 -14.29 -1.98 2.95
N ARG A 65 -14.83 -2.80 3.87
CA ARG A 65 -15.47 -2.32 5.09
C ARG A 65 -14.49 -1.57 5.99
N GLU A 66 -13.30 -2.13 6.24
CA GLU A 66 -12.31 -1.49 7.10
C GLU A 66 -11.79 -0.18 6.47
N ILE A 67 -11.58 -0.13 5.14
CA ILE A 67 -11.23 1.11 4.42
C ILE A 67 -12.33 2.16 4.60
N ALA A 68 -13.59 1.78 4.44
CA ALA A 68 -14.73 2.70 4.60
C ALA A 68 -14.89 3.21 6.04
N ALA A 69 -14.41 2.46 7.04
CA ALA A 69 -14.41 2.86 8.44
C ALA A 69 -13.28 3.86 8.80
N VAL A 70 -12.28 4.04 7.93
CA VAL A 70 -11.21 5.03 8.17
C VAL A 70 -11.77 6.44 8.05
N SER A 71 -11.75 7.17 9.17
CA SER A 71 -12.28 8.54 9.21
C SER A 71 -11.30 9.56 8.64
N ALA A 72 -11.83 10.66 8.10
CA ALA A 72 -11.03 11.79 7.64
C ALA A 72 -10.16 12.39 8.77
N GLU A 73 -10.65 12.38 10.02
CA GLU A 73 -9.90 12.79 11.20
C GLU A 73 -8.67 11.90 11.43
N MET A 74 -8.83 10.58 11.32
CA MET A 74 -7.71 9.64 11.43
C MET A 74 -6.67 9.92 10.34
N CYS A 75 -7.11 10.14 9.08
CA CYS A 75 -6.20 10.54 8.00
C CYS A 75 -5.46 11.85 8.31
N GLY A 76 -6.15 12.85 8.87
CA GLY A 76 -5.54 14.11 9.31
C GLY A 76 -4.44 13.89 10.35
N ARG A 77 -4.72 13.11 11.41
CA ARG A 77 -3.73 12.77 12.45
C ARG A 77 -2.50 12.06 11.87
N VAL A 78 -2.69 11.16 10.90
CA VAL A 78 -1.58 10.47 10.21
C VAL A 78 -0.69 11.46 9.46
N MET A 79 -1.27 12.43 8.75
CA MET A 79 -0.49 13.45 8.02
C MET A 79 0.29 14.38 8.97
N GLU A 80 -0.29 14.77 10.09
CA GLU A 80 0.41 15.54 11.12
C GLU A 80 1.58 14.74 11.71
N ASN A 81 1.37 13.46 12.01
CA ASN A 81 2.43 12.58 12.51
C ASN A 81 3.55 12.40 11.48
N TRP A 82 3.24 12.33 10.18
CA TRP A 82 4.24 12.25 9.11
C TRP A 82 5.22 13.44 9.15
N VAL A 83 4.73 14.67 9.31
CA VAL A 83 5.59 15.87 9.42
C VAL A 83 6.54 15.75 10.61
N GLN A 84 6.04 15.28 11.75
CA GLN A 84 6.84 15.08 12.95
C GLN A 84 7.92 14.00 12.74
N ARG A 85 7.60 12.90 12.05
CA ARG A 85 8.54 11.83 11.73
C ARG A 85 9.67 12.29 10.81
N ILE A 86 9.37 13.09 9.79
CA ILE A 86 10.40 13.65 8.90
C ILE A 86 11.41 14.50 9.71
N ASP A 87 10.91 15.33 10.62
CA ASP A 87 11.77 16.16 11.49
C ASP A 87 12.62 15.32 12.45
N ARG A 88 12.04 14.27 13.05
CA ARG A 88 12.78 13.29 13.88
C ARG A 88 13.87 12.57 13.09
N CYS A 89 13.54 12.05 11.90
CA CYS A 89 14.51 11.38 11.02
C CYS A 89 15.68 12.30 10.65
N LYS A 90 15.42 13.58 10.37
CA LYS A 90 16.47 14.58 10.10
C LYS A 90 17.38 14.78 11.31
N ARG A 91 16.81 14.98 12.51
CA ARG A 91 17.60 15.11 13.76
C ARG A 91 18.44 13.88 14.05
N ALA A 92 17.89 12.69 13.77
CA ALA A 92 18.57 11.41 13.93
C ALA A 92 19.56 11.10 12.79
N ARG A 93 19.71 11.99 11.80
CA ARG A 93 20.59 11.80 10.62
C ARG A 93 20.33 10.48 9.88
N GLY A 94 19.06 10.10 9.75
CA GLY A 94 18.65 8.84 9.12
C GLY A 94 18.75 7.60 10.02
N GLY A 95 19.03 7.77 11.31
CA GLY A 95 18.92 6.68 12.29
C GLY A 95 17.48 6.19 12.48
N HIS A 96 17.34 4.97 13.00
CA HIS A 96 16.02 4.37 13.29
C HIS A 96 15.25 5.17 14.36
N MET A 97 13.93 5.26 14.18
CA MET A 97 13.03 5.81 15.20
C MET A 97 12.80 4.76 16.30
N SER A 98 12.90 5.16 17.56
CA SER A 98 12.83 4.25 18.71
C SER A 98 11.42 3.95 19.22
N GLU A 99 10.38 4.60 18.69
CA GLU A 99 9.00 4.47 19.18
C GLU A 99 8.00 4.14 18.06
N VAL A 100 7.02 3.28 18.37
CA VAL A 100 5.81 3.08 17.57
C VAL A 100 4.80 4.16 17.94
N GLU A 101 4.74 5.21 17.13
CA GLU A 101 3.86 6.37 17.37
C GLU A 101 2.47 6.17 16.73
N PHE A 102 1.67 5.29 17.32
CA PHE A 102 0.22 5.32 17.17
C PHE A 102 -0.38 5.22 18.58
N HIS A 103 -0.51 6.37 19.24
CA HIS A 103 -1.20 6.44 20.53
C HIS A 103 -2.65 6.78 20.25
N SER A 104 -3.56 6.07 20.93
CA SER A 104 -5.02 6.10 20.69
C SER A 104 -5.59 7.51 20.89
#